data_AF-A0A0D0IS14-F1
#
_entry.id   AF-A0A0D0IS14-F1
#
_cell.length_a   1.000
_cell.length_b   1.000
_cell.length_c   1.000
_cell.angle_alpha   90.00
_cell.angle_beta   90.00
_cell.angle_gamma   90.00
#
_symmetry.space_group_name_H-M   'P 1'
#
loop_
_entity.id
_entity.type
_entity.pdbx_description
1 polymer ?
#
loop_
_entity_poly.entity_id
_entity_poly.type
_entity_poly.pdbx_seq_one_letter_code
_entity_poly.pdbx_strand_id
1 'polypeptide(L)'
;MQLQPKPEDYPRIRRALSVYKVTSVITGVMLLLLCAVMVMKYVFDVELFLFTPNAVAEFLPIVPEGQEAEFARPGFDLFKAILIAHGWFYVVYLIANFMLWSPMRWNFMRFLVLALGGVIPFLSFFLEARIAREVNQFLDEKEAALAASAVATDQDRQEGTA
;
A
#
# COMPACT_ATOMS: atom_id res chain seq x y z
N MET A 1 -21.52 6.63 -16.02
CA MET A 1 -21.13 8.04 -15.83
C MET A 1 -20.12 8.10 -14.70
N GLN A 2 -18.85 8.35 -14.99
CA GLN A 2 -17.83 8.55 -13.94
C GLN A 2 -17.99 9.98 -13.40
N LEU A 3 -18.43 10.10 -12.16
CA LEU A 3 -18.62 11.39 -11.49
C LEU A 3 -17.23 11.98 -11.21
N GLN A 4 -16.90 13.08 -11.90
CA GLN A 4 -15.61 13.74 -11.79
C GLN A 4 -15.39 14.25 -10.35
N PRO A 5 -14.19 14.08 -9.76
CA PRO A 5 -13.87 14.66 -8.46
C PRO A 5 -13.90 16.19 -8.55
N LYS A 6 -14.44 16.85 -7.53
CA LYS A 6 -14.52 18.31 -7.47
C LYS A 6 -13.11 18.93 -7.39
N PRO A 7 -12.86 20.09 -8.03
CA PRO A 7 -11.57 20.76 -8.00
C PRO A 7 -11.04 21.10 -6.60
N GLU A 8 -11.94 21.24 -5.63
CA GLU A 8 -11.65 21.55 -4.24
C GLU A 8 -10.88 20.42 -3.52
N ASP A 9 -10.93 19.18 -4.03
CA ASP A 9 -10.35 18.00 -3.38
C ASP A 9 -8.93 17.64 -3.86
N TYR A 10 -8.39 18.30 -4.90
CA TYR A 10 -7.06 18.02 -5.46
C TYR A 10 -5.90 18.04 -4.44
N PRO A 11 -5.80 19.01 -3.50
CA PRO A 11 -4.75 18.97 -2.48
C PRO A 11 -4.89 17.79 -1.51
N ARG A 12 -6.12 17.33 -1.24
CA ARG A 12 -6.38 16.15 -0.38
C ARG A 12 -6.02 14.86 -1.11
N ILE A 13 -6.27 14.78 -2.41
CA ILE A 13 -5.91 13.64 -3.26
C ILE A 13 -4.39 13.46 -3.32
N ARG A 14 -3.62 14.54 -3.50
CA ARG A 14 -2.14 14.49 -3.49
C ARG A 14 -1.59 13.97 -2.15
N ARG A 15 -2.14 14.45 -1.03
CA ARG A 15 -1.72 14.00 0.31
C ARG A 15 -2.10 12.55 0.57
N ALA A 16 -3.29 12.13 0.14
CA ALA A 16 -3.74 10.74 0.21
C ALA A 16 -2.86 9.82 -0.66
N LEU A 17 -2.44 10.27 -1.84
CA LEU A 17 -1.54 9.52 -2.72
C LEU A 17 -0.17 9.27 -2.09
N SER A 18 0.41 10.29 -1.43
CA SER A 18 1.69 10.13 -0.72
C SER A 18 1.59 9.20 0.49
N VAL A 19 0.51 9.28 1.27
CA VAL A 19 0.26 8.36 2.39
C VAL A 19 0.03 6.93 1.89
N TYR A 20 -0.72 6.78 0.80
CA TYR A 20 -0.92 5.50 0.13
C TYR A 20 0.40 4.88 -0.35
N LYS A 21 1.25 5.67 -0.99
CA LYS A 21 2.60 5.25 -1.44
C LYS A 21 3.43 4.69 -0.28
N VAL A 22 3.54 5.45 0.81
CA VAL A 22 4.35 5.06 1.97
C VAL A 22 3.79 3.80 2.62
N THR A 23 2.49 3.74 2.85
CA THR A 23 1.85 2.59 3.50
C THR A 23 1.92 1.33 2.63
N SER A 24 1.75 1.46 1.31
CA SER A 24 1.88 0.38 0.33
C SER A 24 3.30 -0.18 0.24
N VAL A 25 4.33 0.68 0.22
CA VAL A 25 5.73 0.24 0.19
C VAL A 25 6.08 -0.52 1.46
N ILE A 26 5.67 -0.02 2.64
CA ILE A 26 5.94 -0.70 3.91
C ILE A 26 5.25 -2.07 3.96
N THR A 27 3.97 -2.14 3.59
CA THR A 27 3.24 -3.42 3.54
C THR A 27 3.84 -4.39 2.52
N GLY A 28 4.23 -3.90 1.34
CA GLY A 28 4.83 -4.72 0.29
C GLY A 28 6.20 -5.27 0.66
N VAL A 29 7.06 -4.47 1.31
CA VAL A 29 8.37 -4.92 1.80
C VAL A 29 8.20 -5.96 2.91
N MET A 30 7.26 -5.75 3.84
CA MET A 30 6.96 -6.75 4.88
C MET A 30 6.44 -8.07 4.29
N LEU A 31 5.61 -8.02 3.26
CA LEU A 31 5.15 -9.23 2.57
C LEU A 31 6.29 -9.96 1.86
N LEU A 32 7.20 -9.24 1.21
CA LEU A 32 8.39 -9.84 0.59
C LEU A 32 9.28 -10.51 1.63
N LEU A 33 9.48 -9.88 2.79
CA LEU A 33 10.19 -10.45 3.93
C LEU A 33 9.49 -11.72 4.45
N LEU A 34 8.16 -11.68 4.62
CA LEU A 34 7.37 -12.84 5.05
C LEU A 34 7.48 -13.98 4.03
N CYS A 35 7.39 -13.69 2.74
CA CYS A 35 7.58 -14.66 1.67
C CYS A 35 8.99 -15.26 1.69
N ALA A 36 10.03 -14.44 1.92
CA ALA A 36 11.40 -14.95 2.06
C ALA A 36 11.54 -15.91 3.25
N VAL A 37 10.95 -15.57 4.40
CA VAL A 37 10.92 -16.45 5.58
C VAL A 37 10.11 -17.73 5.32
N MET A 38 8.98 -17.63 4.59
CA MET A 38 8.19 -18.80 4.18
C MET A 38 8.96 -19.72 3.24
N VAL A 39 9.67 -19.18 2.26
CA VAL A 39 10.53 -19.96 1.37
C VAL A 39 11.61 -20.66 2.18
N MET A 40 12.23 -19.98 3.15
CA MET A 40 13.22 -20.59 4.03
C MET A 40 12.62 -21.74 4.85
N LYS A 41 11.42 -21.53 5.40
CA LYS A 41 10.68 -22.53 6.18
C LYS A 41 10.30 -23.73 5.31
N TYR A 42 9.74 -23.54 4.12
CA TYR A 42 9.23 -24.64 3.29
C TYR A 42 10.28 -25.32 2.41
N VAL A 43 11.38 -24.64 2.06
CA VAL A 43 12.43 -25.19 1.19
C VAL A 43 13.59 -25.79 2.00
N PHE A 44 13.94 -25.16 3.13
CA PHE A 44 15.05 -25.57 3.97
C PHE A 44 14.61 -26.20 5.30
N ASP A 45 13.29 -26.30 5.54
CA ASP A 45 12.70 -26.84 6.77
C ASP A 45 13.23 -26.17 8.07
N VAL A 46 13.56 -24.88 8.00
CA VAL A 46 14.07 -24.08 9.13
C VAL A 46 13.18 -22.89 9.48
N GLU A 47 13.05 -22.64 10.78
CA GLU A 47 12.42 -21.47 11.36
C GLU A 47 13.46 -20.48 11.86
N LEU A 48 13.20 -19.21 11.60
CA LEU A 48 14.07 -18.12 12.02
C LEU A 48 13.57 -17.53 13.34
N PHE A 49 14.29 -17.81 14.42
CA PHE A 49 14.04 -17.23 15.74
C PHE A 49 15.01 -16.06 15.98
N LEU A 50 14.47 -14.95 16.46
CA LEU A 50 15.26 -13.81 16.92
C LEU A 50 15.42 -13.86 18.44
N PHE A 51 16.53 -13.32 18.95
CA PHE A 51 16.80 -13.18 20.38
C PHE A 51 16.83 -14.51 21.16
N THR A 52 17.44 -15.54 20.57
CA THR A 52 17.72 -16.80 21.24
C THR A 52 18.91 -16.63 22.20
N PRO A 53 19.05 -17.40 23.30
CA PRO A 53 20.20 -17.29 24.20
C PRO A 53 21.57 -17.48 23.52
N ASN A 54 21.61 -18.16 22.37
CA ASN A 54 22.84 -18.49 21.66
C ASN A 54 23.18 -17.53 20.50
N ALA A 55 22.19 -16.80 19.96
CA ALA A 55 22.36 -15.93 18.80
C ALA A 55 21.23 -14.91 18.64
N VAL A 56 21.52 -13.79 17.98
CA VAL A 56 20.51 -12.77 17.64
C VAL A 56 19.52 -13.29 16.59
N ALA A 57 19.98 -14.15 15.68
CA ALA A 57 19.16 -14.81 14.67
C ALA A 57 19.61 -16.27 14.57
N GLU A 58 18.76 -17.20 14.98
CA GLU A 58 19.03 -18.64 14.98
C GLU A 58 18.06 -19.36 14.04
N PHE A 59 18.62 -20.16 13.13
CA PHE A 59 17.86 -21.01 12.22
C PHE A 59 17.72 -22.39 12.87
N LEU A 60 16.52 -22.71 13.34
CA LEU A 60 16.23 -23.99 13.98
C LEU A 60 15.35 -24.84 13.07
N PRO A 61 15.53 -26.17 13.00
CA PRO A 61 14.67 -27.02 12.19
C PRO A 61 13.21 -26.97 12.67
N ILE A 62 12.25 -27.11 11.76
CA ILE A 62 10.82 -27.09 12.05
C ILE A 62 10.46 -28.14 13.13
N VAL A 63 9.73 -27.72 14.16
CA VAL A 63 9.08 -28.65 15.09
C VAL A 63 7.79 -29.16 14.44
N PRO A 64 7.46 -30.46 14.53
CA PRO A 64 6.17 -30.98 14.07
C PRO A 64 5.01 -30.27 14.79
N GLU A 65 4.04 -29.76 14.02
CA GLU A 65 2.85 -29.08 14.53
C GLU A 65 2.16 -29.91 15.62
N GLY A 66 2.02 -29.34 16.82
CA GLY A 66 1.38 -29.97 17.98
C GLY A 66 2.29 -30.21 19.19
N GLN A 67 3.61 -30.03 19.06
CA GLN A 67 4.56 -30.12 20.19
C GLN A 67 5.14 -28.75 20.63
N GLU A 68 4.61 -27.65 20.08
CA GLU A 68 5.01 -26.26 20.36
C GLU A 68 4.98 -25.90 21.86
N ALA A 69 4.07 -26.52 22.63
CA ALA A 69 3.91 -26.28 24.06
C ALA A 69 4.89 -27.09 24.93
N GLU A 70 5.39 -28.22 24.41
CA GLU A 70 6.34 -29.09 25.10
C GLU A 70 7.79 -28.67 24.81
N PHE A 71 8.03 -28.15 23.60
CA PHE A 71 9.26 -27.46 23.22
C PHE A 71 9.04 -25.95 23.21
N ALA A 72 8.87 -25.35 24.38
CA ALA A 72 8.89 -23.90 24.53
C ALA A 72 10.30 -23.38 24.15
N ARG A 73 10.52 -23.16 22.85
CA ARG A 73 11.80 -22.65 22.34
C ARG A 73 11.99 -21.22 22.85
N PRO A 74 13.09 -20.92 23.55
CA PRO A 74 13.34 -19.57 24.04
C PRO A 74 13.69 -18.66 22.86
N GLY A 75 12.80 -17.74 22.48
CA GLY A 75 13.07 -16.79 21.41
C GLY A 75 11.82 -16.14 20.84
N PHE A 76 12.02 -15.21 19.93
CA PHE A 76 10.97 -14.48 19.23
C PHE A 76 10.82 -15.02 17.81
N ASP A 77 9.67 -15.63 17.51
CA ASP A 77 9.39 -16.21 16.20
C ASP A 77 9.20 -15.12 15.15
N LEU A 78 10.19 -14.97 14.26
CA LEU A 78 10.22 -13.89 13.27
C LEU A 78 9.05 -14.01 12.28
N PHE A 79 8.65 -15.23 11.94
CA PHE A 79 7.52 -15.47 11.04
C PHE A 79 6.23 -14.95 11.68
N LYS A 80 5.93 -15.36 12.92
CA LYS A 80 4.73 -14.89 13.65
C LYS A 80 4.76 -13.38 13.86
N ALA A 81 5.92 -12.81 14.17
CA ALA A 81 6.08 -11.37 14.37
C ALA A 81 5.78 -10.55 13.11
N ILE A 82 6.40 -10.92 11.98
CA ILE A 82 6.16 -10.26 10.70
C ILE A 82 4.70 -10.43 10.29
N LEU A 83 4.09 -11.61 10.52
CA LEU A 83 2.69 -11.87 10.21
C LEU A 83 1.73 -10.96 11.00
N ILE A 84 1.92 -10.85 12.32
CA ILE A 84 1.12 -9.97 13.18
C ILE A 84 1.27 -8.50 12.74
N ALA A 85 2.52 -8.06 12.55
CA ALA A 85 2.80 -6.69 12.16
C ALA A 85 2.26 -6.38 10.75
N HIS A 86 2.34 -7.32 9.80
CA HIS A 86 1.77 -7.19 8.47
C HIS A 86 0.24 -7.04 8.53
N GLY A 87 -0.44 -7.84 9.35
CA GLY A 87 -1.89 -7.73 9.54
C GLY A 87 -2.31 -6.33 9.99
N TRP A 88 -1.58 -5.73 10.93
CA TRP A 88 -1.83 -4.34 11.37
C TRP A 88 -1.57 -3.31 10.26
N PHE A 89 -0.45 -3.43 9.56
CA PHE A 89 -0.12 -2.55 8.45
C PHE A 89 -1.10 -2.68 7.28
N TYR A 90 -1.68 -3.87 7.07
CA TYR A 90 -2.74 -4.10 6.09
C TYR A 90 -4.02 -3.33 6.43
N VAL A 91 -4.39 -3.20 7.70
CA VAL A 91 -5.52 -2.36 8.13
C VAL A 91 -5.27 -0.89 7.76
N VAL A 92 -4.07 -0.38 8.03
CA VAL A 92 -3.69 1.00 7.65
C VAL A 92 -3.72 1.19 6.14
N TYR A 93 -3.25 0.20 5.37
CA TYR A 93 -3.31 0.20 3.91
C TYR A 93 -4.76 0.24 3.39
N LEU A 94 -5.68 -0.53 3.97
CA LEU A 94 -7.10 -0.49 3.62
C LEU A 94 -7.73 0.87 3.93
N ILE A 95 -7.37 1.50 5.04
CA ILE A 95 -7.83 2.86 5.37
C ILE A 95 -7.33 3.87 4.33
N ALA A 96 -6.05 3.78 3.93
CA ALA A 96 -5.49 4.64 2.88
C ALA A 96 -6.20 4.42 1.52
N ASN A 97 -6.47 3.17 1.16
CA ASN A 97 -7.27 2.82 -0.02
C ASN A 97 -8.68 3.41 0.03
N PHE A 98 -9.33 3.33 1.19
CA PHE A 98 -10.65 3.91 1.38
C PHE A 98 -10.64 5.44 1.28
N MET A 99 -9.62 6.09 1.86
CA MET A 99 -9.40 7.53 1.75
C MET A 99 -9.12 7.99 0.32
N LEU A 100 -8.52 7.14 -0.53
CA LEU A 100 -8.29 7.43 -1.95
C LEU A 100 -9.55 7.15 -2.80
N TRP A 101 -10.27 6.07 -2.47
CA TRP A 101 -11.48 5.64 -3.19
C TRP A 101 -12.67 6.57 -2.96
N SER A 102 -12.89 7.02 -1.72
CA SER A 102 -14.00 7.90 -1.32
C SER A 102 -14.11 9.19 -2.15
N PRO A 103 -13.04 9.99 -2.34
CA PRO A 103 -13.10 11.21 -3.15
C PRO A 103 -13.14 10.94 -4.66
N MET A 104 -12.53 9.85 -5.15
CA MET A 104 -12.50 9.56 -6.58
C MET A 104 -13.74 8.84 -7.13
N ARG A 105 -14.62 8.32 -6.26
CA ARG A 105 -15.88 7.63 -6.64
C ARG A 105 -15.71 6.55 -7.72
N TRP A 106 -14.54 5.92 -7.76
CA TRP A 106 -14.22 4.89 -8.73
C TRP A 106 -15.08 3.63 -8.50
N ASN A 107 -15.32 2.86 -9.56
CA ASN A 107 -16.07 1.60 -9.47
C ASN A 107 -15.49 0.71 -8.35
N PHE A 108 -16.35 0.04 -7.58
CA PHE A 108 -15.96 -0.84 -6.46
C PHE A 108 -14.89 -1.87 -6.85
N MET A 109 -14.87 -2.33 -8.11
CA MET A 109 -13.83 -3.22 -8.64
C MET A 109 -12.41 -2.64 -8.54
N ARG A 110 -12.23 -1.31 -8.72
CA ARG A 110 -10.92 -0.67 -8.55
C ARG A 110 -10.46 -0.68 -7.10
N PHE A 111 -11.38 -0.47 -6.14
CA PHE A 111 -11.08 -0.63 -4.72
C PHE A 111 -10.68 -2.07 -4.41
N LEU A 112 -11.37 -3.06 -4.97
CA LEU A 112 -11.04 -4.46 -4.76
C LEU A 112 -9.66 -4.82 -5.32
N VAL A 113 -9.32 -4.34 -6.52
CA VAL A 113 -7.97 -4.54 -7.11
C VAL A 113 -6.89 -3.83 -6.29
N LEU A 114 -7.15 -2.62 -5.80
CA LEU A 114 -6.28 -1.89 -4.86
C LEU A 114 -6.09 -2.68 -3.55
N ALA A 115 -7.16 -3.21 -2.97
CA ALA A 115 -7.10 -4.03 -1.75
C ALA A 115 -6.32 -5.34 -1.98
N LEU A 116 -6.60 -6.04 -3.08
CA LEU A 116 -5.91 -7.28 -3.49
C LEU A 116 -4.44 -7.05 -3.83
N GLY A 117 -4.07 -5.87 -4.31
CA GLY A 117 -2.67 -5.49 -4.54
C GLY A 117 -1.82 -5.63 -3.28
N GLY A 118 -2.40 -5.43 -2.10
CA GLY A 118 -1.72 -5.60 -0.81
C GLY A 118 -1.55 -7.05 -0.35
N VAL A 119 -2.13 -8.04 -1.06
CA VAL A 119 -2.06 -9.48 -0.73
C VAL A 119 -1.13 -10.24 -1.67
N ILE A 120 -1.03 -9.79 -2.92
CA ILE A 120 -0.20 -10.45 -3.93
C ILE A 120 1.21 -9.85 -3.87
N PRO A 121 2.22 -10.57 -3.35
CA PRO A 121 3.60 -10.12 -3.39
C PRO A 121 3.95 -9.90 -4.87
N PHE A 122 4.62 -8.79 -5.19
CA PHE A 122 4.85 -8.25 -6.55
C PHE A 122 3.74 -7.38 -7.16
N LEU A 123 2.45 -7.71 -6.98
CA LEU A 123 1.39 -6.92 -7.62
C LEU A 123 1.24 -5.54 -6.95
N SER A 124 1.52 -5.43 -5.66
CA SER A 124 1.50 -4.16 -4.91
C SER A 124 2.38 -3.09 -5.55
N PHE A 125 3.62 -3.44 -5.92
CA PHE A 125 4.56 -2.52 -6.57
C PHE A 125 4.10 -2.10 -7.97
N PHE A 126 3.57 -3.04 -8.75
CA PHE A 126 3.13 -2.76 -10.12
C PHE A 126 1.87 -1.89 -10.15
N LEU A 127 0.93 -2.15 -9.23
CA LEU A 127 -0.30 -1.40 -9.09
C LEU A 127 -0.04 0.02 -8.60
N GLU A 128 0.88 0.19 -7.65
CA GLU A 128 1.33 1.49 -7.15
C GLU A 128 1.92 2.34 -8.28
N ALA A 129 2.86 1.79 -9.05
CA ALA A 129 3.50 2.50 -10.17
C ALA A 129 2.52 2.87 -11.30
N ARG A 130 1.45 2.10 -11.47
CA ARG A 130 0.41 2.37 -12.48
C ARG A 130 -0.59 3.41 -12.00
N ILE A 131 -1.10 3.27 -10.77
CA ILE A 131 -2.10 4.18 -10.21
C ILE A 131 -1.51 5.56 -9.94
N ALA A 132 -0.26 5.64 -9.46
CA ALA A 132 0.42 6.93 -9.30
C ALA A 132 0.56 7.67 -10.64
N ARG A 133 0.84 6.95 -11.74
CA ARG A 133 0.90 7.53 -13.08
C ARG A 133 -0.46 8.00 -13.57
N GLU A 134 -1.50 7.18 -13.44
CA GLU A 134 -2.87 7.56 -13.85
C GLU A 134 -3.38 8.77 -13.07
N VAL A 135 -3.14 8.84 -11.76
CA VAL A 135 -3.60 9.96 -10.94
C VAL A 135 -2.82 11.24 -11.26
N ASN A 136 -1.49 11.17 -11.42
CA ASN A 136 -0.70 12.36 -11.79
C ASN A 136 -1.12 12.91 -13.15
N GLN A 137 -1.28 12.04 -14.16
CA GLN A 137 -1.74 12.46 -15.49
C GLN A 137 -3.11 13.14 -15.43
N PHE A 138 -4.04 12.56 -14.66
CA PHE A 138 -5.38 13.15 -14.49
C PHE A 138 -5.34 14.52 -13.80
N LEU A 139 -4.49 14.69 -12.78
CA LEU A 139 -4.34 15.97 -12.08
C LEU A 139 -3.72 17.03 -12.99
N ASP A 140 -2.66 16.69 -13.72
CA ASP A 140 -1.96 17.61 -14.62
C ASP A 140 -2.89 18.09 -15.75
N GLU A 141 -3.71 17.20 -16.33
CA GLU A 141 -4.71 17.56 -17.34
C GLU A 141 -5.78 18.51 -16.81
N LYS A 142 -6.25 18.29 -15.57
CA LYS A 142 -7.31 19.11 -14.96
C LYS A 142 -6.80 20.47 -14.51
N GLU A 143 -5.60 20.54 -13.95
CA GLU A 143 -4.95 21.81 -13.59
C GLU A 143 -4.67 22.66 -14.85
N ALA A 144 -4.21 22.04 -15.94
CA ALA A 144 -4.02 22.73 -17.22
C ALA A 144 -5.35 23.26 -17.81
N ALA A 145 -6.41 22.47 -17.75
CA ALA A 145 -7.74 22.90 -18.22
C ALA A 145 -8.33 24.03 -17.37
N LEU A 146 -8.16 23.99 -16.04
CA LEU A 146 -8.57 25.05 -15.12
C LEU A 146 -7.79 26.35 -15.37
N ALA A 147 -6.48 26.25 -15.57
CA ALA A 147 -5.63 27.40 -15.89
C ALA A 147 -6.06 28.04 -17.22
N ALA A 148 -6.27 27.25 -18.27
CA ALA A 148 -6.75 27.75 -19.57
C ALA A 148 -8.14 28.42 -19.47
N SER A 149 -9.05 27.85 -18.68
CA SER A 149 -10.39 28.42 -18.46
C SER A 149 -10.34 29.75 -17.70
N ALA A 150 -9.44 29.87 -16.71
CA ALA A 150 -9.24 31.10 -15.95
C ALA A 150 -8.66 32.22 -16.82
N VAL A 151 -7.70 31.91 -17.70
CA VAL A 151 -7.11 32.86 -18.66
C VAL A 151 -8.16 33.35 -19.66
N ALA A 152 -8.97 32.44 -20.22
CA ALA A 152 -10.04 32.81 -21.15
C ALA A 152 -11.10 33.73 -20.50
N THR A 153 -11.45 33.46 -19.23
CA THR A 153 -12.40 34.29 -18.47
C THR A 153 -11.86 35.69 -18.16
N ASP A 154 -10.54 35.82 -17.96
CA ASP A 154 -9.91 37.12 -17.71
C ASP A 154 -9.78 37.95 -18.98
N GLN A 155 -9.50 37.32 -20.13
CA GLN A 155 -9.48 37.98 -21.44
C GLN A 155 -10.85 38.56 -21.82
N ASP A 156 -11.92 37.77 -21.66
CA ASP A 156 -13.29 38.21 -21.97
C ASP A 156 -13.76 39.36 -21.05
N ARG A 157 -13.31 39.37 -19.78
CA ARG A 157 -13.56 40.47 -18.84
C ARG A 157 -12.83 41.76 -19.25
N GLN A 158 -11.62 41.66 -19.77
CA GLN A 158 -10.84 42.83 -20.20
C GLN A 158 -11.41 43.46 -21.49
N GLU A 159 -11.83 42.64 -22.45
CA GLU A 159 -12.43 43.12 -23.72
C GLU A 159 -13.82 43.76 -23.53
N GLY A 160 -14.64 43.29 -22.58
CA GLY A 160 -15.95 43.88 -22.29
C GLY A 160 -15.95 45.23 -21.53
N THR A 161 -14.76 45.73 -21.15
CA THR A 161 -14.60 47.02 -20.44
C THR A 161 -13.97 48.13 -21.29
N ALA A 162 -13.64 47.83 -22.54
CA ALA A 162 -13.14 48.78 -23.56
C ALA A 162 -14.28 49.27 -24.46
#